data_AF-A0A075HP41-F1
#
_entry.id   AF-A0A075HP41-F1
#
_cell.length_a   1.000
_cell.length_b   1.000
_cell.length_c   1.000
_cell.angle_alpha   90.00
_cell.angle_beta   90.00
_cell.angle_gamma   90.00
#
_symmetry.space_group_name_H-M   'P 1'
#
loop_
_entity.id
_entity.type
_entity.pdbx_description
1 polymer ?
#
loop_
_entity_poly.entity_id
_entity_poly.type
_entity_poly.pdbx_seq_one_letter_code
_entity_poly.pdbx_strand_id
1 'polypeptide(L)' 'MCTAIMHEAVELQRTTNWKWWKTPTAFDEAEAREELIDIWHFVVQASLELNLTPEDILKEYERKNEINRQRQKDGY' A
#
# COMPACT_ATOMS: atom_id res chain seq x y z
N MET A 1 11.10 -5.70 -7.99
CA MET A 1 9.85 -4.99 -7.69
C MET A 1 9.59 -4.83 -6.20
N CYS A 2 9.61 -5.88 -5.38
CA CYS A 2 9.30 -5.74 -3.93
C CYS A 2 10.22 -4.75 -3.19
N THR A 3 11.50 -4.67 -3.55
CA THR A 3 12.43 -3.67 -2.99
C THR A 3 12.03 -2.24 -3.33
N ALA A 4 11.50 -1.99 -4.53
CA ALA A 4 11.05 -0.66 -4.94
C ALA A 4 9.82 -0.23 -4.14
N ILE A 5 8.80 -1.10 -4.04
CA ILE A 5 7.61 -0.86 -3.18
C ILE A 5 8.01 -0.51 -1.74
N MET A 6 9.00 -1.21 -1.19
CA MET A 6 9.50 -0.92 0.16
C MET A 6 10.20 0.43 0.26
N HIS A 7 10.94 0.85 -0.77
CA HIS A 7 11.59 2.15 -0.79
C HIS A 7 10.56 3.28 -0.89
N GLU A 8 9.58 3.19 -1.80
CA GLU A 8 8.52 4.21 -1.90
C GLU A 8 7.66 4.28 -0.62
N ALA A 9 7.45 3.16 0.07
CA ALA A 9 6.79 3.18 1.38
C ALA A 9 7.61 3.92 2.46
N VAL A 10 8.95 3.87 2.37
CA VAL A 10 9.84 4.66 3.25
C VAL A 10 9.81 6.13 2.87
N GLU A 11 9.73 6.46 1.58
CA GLU A 11 9.59 7.84 1.11
C GLU A 11 8.25 8.45 1.54
N LEU A 12 7.14 7.73 1.37
CA LEU A 12 5.83 8.09 1.93
C LEU A 12 5.89 8.27 3.45
N GLN A 13 6.55 7.36 4.19
CA GLN A 13 6.70 7.52 5.64
C GLN A 13 7.43 8.83 5.99
N ARG A 14 8.42 9.26 5.20
CA ARG A 14 9.18 10.50 5.46
C ARG A 14 8.34 11.76 5.37
N THR A 15 7.22 11.75 4.64
CA THR A 15 6.25 12.88 4.60
C THR A 15 5.50 13.06 5.93
N THR A 16 5.59 12.08 6.84
CA THR A 16 4.90 12.08 8.14
C THR A 16 5.84 12.45 9.29
N ASN A 17 5.26 12.86 10.42
CA ASN A 17 5.98 13.14 11.67
C ASN A 17 6.37 11.87 12.46
N TRP A 18 6.80 10.79 11.80
CA TRP A 18 7.14 9.51 12.45
C TRP A 18 8.36 9.60 13.37
N LYS A 19 9.30 10.50 13.08
CA LYS A 19 10.49 10.75 13.92
C LYS A 19 10.07 11.61 15.11
N TRP A 20 9.65 10.96 16.19
CA TRP A 20 9.17 11.64 17.41
C TRP A 20 10.21 12.58 18.06
N TRP A 21 11.49 12.43 17.76
CA TRP A 21 12.58 13.28 18.25
C TRP A 21 12.88 14.50 17.35
N LYS A 22 12.15 14.69 16.24
CA LYS A 22 12.28 15.86 15.36
C LYS A 22 11.15 16.85 15.62
N THR A 23 11.40 18.12 15.33
CA THR A 23 10.35 19.15 15.35
C THR A 23 9.27 18.79 14.33
N PRO A 24 8.00 18.69 14.74
CA PRO A 24 6.93 18.39 13.81
C PRO A 24 6.81 19.44 12.71
N THR A 25 6.65 18.99 11.47
CA THR A 25 6.35 19.84 10.32
C THR A 25 4.88 19.68 9.91
N ALA A 26 4.39 20.63 9.12
CA ALA A 26 3.12 20.42 8.43
C ALA A 26 3.21 19.18 7.53
N PHE A 27 2.09 18.48 7.39
CA PHE A 27 2.01 17.33 6.49
C PHE A 27 2.01 17.81 5.04
N ASP A 28 2.97 17.35 4.25
CA ASP A 28 3.02 17.62 2.83
C ASP A 28 2.14 16.62 2.08
N GLU A 29 0.88 17.01 1.88
CA GLU A 29 -0.11 16.16 1.20
C GLU A 29 0.24 15.93 -0.28
N ALA A 30 0.93 16.87 -0.93
CA ALA A 30 1.29 16.74 -2.33
C ALA A 30 2.37 15.66 -2.51
N GLU A 31 3.45 15.74 -1.73
CA GLU A 31 4.53 14.74 -1.71
C GLU A 31 3.95 13.36 -1.32
N ALA A 32 3.12 13.29 -0.27
CA ALA A 32 2.52 12.02 0.15
C ALA A 32 1.63 11.36 -0.93
N ARG A 33 0.97 12.16 -1.78
CA ARG A 33 0.18 11.65 -2.91
C ARG A 33 1.09 11.11 -4.02
N GLU A 34 2.21 11.77 -4.29
CA GLU A 34 3.20 11.34 -5.28
C GLU A 34 3.78 9.96 -4.89
N GLU A 35 4.29 9.85 -3.66
CA GLU A 35 4.88 8.60 -3.14
C GLU A 35 3.87 7.44 -3.11
N LEU A 36 2.59 7.73 -2.83
CA LEU A 36 1.53 6.72 -2.89
C LEU A 36 1.30 6.20 -4.31
N ILE A 37 1.40 7.07 -5.33
CA ILE A 37 1.24 6.66 -6.73
C ILE A 37 2.44 5.84 -7.19
N ASP A 38 3.65 6.12 -6.70
CA ASP A 38 4.84 5.32 -7.01
C ASP A 38 4.74 3.89 -6.45
N ILE A 39 4.23 3.74 -5.22
CA ILE A 39 3.85 2.41 -4.69
C ILE A 39 2.86 1.72 -5.64
N TRP A 40 1.82 2.44 -6.09
CA TRP A 40 0.78 1.88 -6.94
C TRP A 40 1.33 1.45 -8.31
N HIS A 41 2.24 2.22 -8.89
CA HIS A 41 2.92 1.89 -10.13
C HIS A 41 3.58 0.51 -10.06
N PHE A 42 4.32 0.23 -8.99
CA PHE A 42 4.96 -1.07 -8.81
C PHE A 42 3.99 -2.21 -8.51
N VAL A 43 2.87 -1.95 -7.83
CA VAL A 43 1.81 -2.96 -7.62
C VAL A 43 1.15 -3.36 -8.94
N VAL A 44 0.88 -2.40 -9.83
CA VAL A 44 0.35 -2.69 -11.18
C VAL A 44 1.35 -3.47 -11.99
N GLN A 45 2.61 -3.02 -12.01
CA GLN A 45 3.66 -3.71 -12.74
C GLN A 45 3.79 -5.17 -12.27
N ALA A 46 3.74 -5.42 -10.96
CA ALA A 46 3.76 -6.78 -10.41
C ALA A 46 2.52 -7.59 -10.82
N SER A 47 1.35 -6.96 -10.90
CA SER A 47 0.12 -7.61 -11.36
C SER A 47 0.21 -8.02 -12.83
N LEU A 48 0.78 -7.16 -13.67
CA LEU A 48 1.03 -7.44 -15.08
C LEU A 48 2.05 -8.58 -15.26
N GLU A 49 3.13 -8.61 -14.48
CA GLU A 49 4.12 -9.71 -14.52
C GLU A 49 3.55 -11.06 -14.10
N LEU A 50 2.52 -11.06 -13.25
CA LEU A 50 1.76 -12.25 -12.86
C LEU A 50 0.62 -12.60 -13.85
N ASN A 51 0.46 -11.84 -14.92
CA ASN A 51 -0.63 -11.95 -15.90
C ASN A 51 -2.02 -11.84 -15.26
N LEU A 52 -2.16 -11.04 -14.20
CA LEU A 52 -3.45 -10.81 -13.55
C LEU A 52 -4.26 -9.80 -14.36
N THR A 53 -5.51 -10.16 -14.65
CA THR A 53 -6.50 -9.21 -15.16
C THR A 53 -7.10 -8.38 -14.01
N PRO A 54 -7.72 -7.21 -14.29
CA PRO A 54 -8.47 -6.47 -13.27
C PRO A 54 -9.53 -7.33 -12.56
N GLU A 55 -10.19 -8.22 -13.30
CA GLU A 55 -11.17 -9.16 -12.77
C GLU A 55 -10.54 -10.17 -11.79
N ASP A 56 -9.35 -10.69 -12.10
CA ASP A 56 -8.61 -11.60 -11.21
C ASP A 56 -8.24 -10.90 -9.89
N ILE A 57 -7.80 -9.64 -9.98
CA ILE A 57 -7.46 -8.82 -8.79
C ILE A 57 -8.69 -8.63 -7.91
N LEU A 58 -9.83 -8.27 -8.50
CA LEU A 58 -11.08 -8.07 -7.77
C LEU A 58 -11.53 -9.36 -7.07
N LYS A 59 -11.48 -10.49 -7.80
CA LYS A 59 -11.85 -11.79 -7.27
C LYS A 59 -10.97 -12.22 -6.09
N GLU A 60 -9.65 -12.04 -6.19
CA GLU A 60 -8.74 -12.36 -5.09
C GLU A 60 -8.93 -11.43 -3.88
N TYR A 61 -9.23 -10.15 -4.12
CA TYR A 61 -9.58 -9.21 -3.06
C TYR A 61 -10.86 -9.64 -2.31
N GLU A 62 -11.93 -9.96 -3.03
CA GLU A 62 -13.20 -10.42 -2.46
C GLU A 62 -13.02 -11.68 -1.62
N ARG A 63 -12.32 -12.69 -2.18
CA ARG A 63 -12.00 -13.95 -1.49
C ARG A 63 -11.27 -13.70 -0.16
N LYS A 64 -10.25 -12.82 -0.17
CA LYS A 64 -9.47 -12.51 1.04
C LYS A 64 -10.28 -11.70 2.06
N ASN A 65 -11.15 -10.80 1.59
CA ASN A 65 -12.04 -10.03 2.44
C ASN A 65 -13.06 -10.92 3.16
N GLU A 66 -13.63 -11.91 2.47
CA GLU A 66 -14.52 -12.90 3.07
C GLU A 66 -13.83 -13.70 4.19
N ILE A 67 -12.62 -14.20 3.93
CA ILE A 67 -11.80 -14.88 4.94
C ILE A 67 -11.57 -13.98 6.16
N ASN A 68 -11.25 -12.69 5.96
CA ASN A 68 -11.03 -11.75 7.06
C ASN A 68 -12.31 -11.48 7.88
N ARG A 69 -13.46 -11.36 7.22
CA ARG A 69 -14.76 -11.23 7.89
C ARG A 69 -15.09 -12.48 8.70
N GLN A 70 -14.76 -13.66 8.18
CA GLN A 70 -14.95 -14.91 8.91
C GLN A 70 -14.06 -14.97 10.16
N ARG A 71 -12.78 -14.57 10.04
CA ARG A 71 -11.85 -14.48 11.18
C ARG A 71 -12.36 -13.56 12.30
N GLN A 72 -12.97 -12.43 11.95
CA GLN A 72 -13.56 -11.52 12.93
C GLN A 72 -14.78 -12.13 13.64
N LYS A 73 -15.60 -12.92 12.92
CA LYS A 73 -16.74 -13.64 13.52
C LYS A 73 -16.32 -14.76 14.46
N ASP A 74 -15.21 -15.43 14.14
CA ASP A 74 -14.70 -16.58 14.88
C ASP A 74 -13.84 -16.18 16.09
N GLY A 75 -13.79 -14.89 16.45
CA GLY A 75 -13.24 -14.42 17.72
C GLY A 75 -11.77 -13.99 17.69
N TYR A 76 -11.32 -13.41 16.58
CA TYR A 76 -10.20 -12.46 16.65
C TYR A 76 -10.63 -11.16 17.35
#